data_AF-A0AAV3J5E1-F1
#
_entry.id   AF-A0AAV3J5E1-F1
#
_cell.length_a   1.000
_cell.length_b   1.000
_cell.length_c   1.000
_cell.angle_alpha   90.00
_cell.angle_beta   90.00
_cell.angle_gamma   90.00
#
_symmetry.space_group_name_H-M   'P 1'
#
loop_
_entity.id
_entity.type
_entity.pdbx_description
1 polymer ?
#
loop_
_entity_poly.entity_id
_entity_poly.type
_entity_poly.pdbx_seq_one_letter_code
_entity_poly.pdbx_strand_id
1 'polypeptide(L)' 'MKVRRKKMEPVYHFSHILSPNDVWCADFKGHFTVGDGMRCTPLTITDAYSRFLLGCE' A
#
# COMPACT_ATOMS: atom_id res chain seq x y z
N MET A 1 -7.98 -35.98 -17.35
CA MET A 1 -8.52 -35.33 -16.14
C MET A 1 -8.57 -33.83 -16.37
N LYS A 2 -9.76 -33.23 -16.41
CA LYS A 2 -9.93 -31.80 -16.71
C LYS A 2 -9.79 -31.03 -15.39
N VAL A 3 -8.63 -30.42 -15.14
CA VAL A 3 -8.41 -29.58 -13.96
C VAL A 3 -9.34 -28.37 -14.09
N ARG A 4 -10.39 -28.33 -13.26
CA ARG A 4 -11.34 -27.23 -13.22
C ARG A 4 -10.61 -26.05 -12.57
N ARG A 5 -10.18 -25.08 -13.39
CA ARG A 5 -9.58 -23.82 -12.91
C ARG A 5 -10.54 -23.22 -11.88
N LYS A 6 -10.12 -23.06 -10.63
CA LYS A 6 -10.91 -22.41 -9.59
C LYS A 6 -11.22 -20.99 -10.10
N LYS A 7 -12.51 -20.63 -10.21
CA LYS A 7 -12.90 -19.24 -10.44
C LYS A 7 -12.32 -18.46 -9.25
N MET A 8 -11.38 -17.57 -9.52
CA MET A 8 -10.87 -16.64 -8.52
C MET A 8 -12.02 -15.66 -8.29
N GLU A 9 -12.69 -15.78 -7.15
CA GLU A 9 -13.64 -14.76 -6.71
C GLU A 9 -12.89 -13.43 -6.71
N PRO A 10 -13.45 -12.35 -7.27
CA PRO A 10 -12.79 -11.05 -7.21
C PRO A 10 -12.56 -10.72 -5.74
N VAL A 11 -11.30 -10.65 -5.33
CA VAL A 11 -10.90 -9.99 -4.09
C VAL A 11 -11.51 -8.60 -4.18
N TYR A 12 -12.37 -8.24 -3.22
CA TYR A 12 -13.02 -6.93 -3.20
C TYR A 12 -11.94 -5.86 -3.37
N HIS A 13 -11.91 -5.23 -4.55
CA HIS A 13 -11.06 -4.08 -4.82
C HIS A 13 -11.49 -3.01 -3.84
N PHE A 14 -10.65 -2.72 -2.84
CA PHE A 14 -10.81 -1.69 -1.82
C PHE A 14 -12.27 -1.29 -1.62
N SER A 15 -12.99 -2.05 -0.79
CA SER A 15 -14.33 -1.68 -0.30
C SER A 15 -14.43 -0.17 -0.15
N HIS A 16 -15.49 0.44 -0.69
CA HIS A 16 -15.68 1.89 -0.73
C HIS A 16 -15.11 2.54 0.53
N ILE A 17 -14.09 3.37 0.36
CA ILE A 17 -13.48 4.12 1.44
C ILE A 17 -14.45 5.28 1.73
N LEU A 18 -15.17 5.22 2.85
CA LEU A 18 -16.30 6.09 3.15
C LEU A 18 -15.95 7.21 4.14
N SER A 19 -14.93 7.00 4.98
CA SER A 19 -14.54 7.93 6.03
C SER A 19 -13.02 7.93 6.31
N PRO A 20 -12.47 9.00 6.91
CA PRO A 20 -11.08 9.01 7.38
C PRO A 20 -10.81 7.85 8.34
N ASN A 21 -9.66 7.20 8.20
CA ASN A 21 -9.21 6.02 8.96
C ASN A 21 -9.91 4.70 8.63
N ASP A 22 -10.71 4.62 7.56
CA ASP A 22 -11.27 3.35 7.09
C ASP A 22 -10.17 2.40 6.56
N VAL A 23 -9.22 2.94 5.79
CA VAL A 23 -8.15 2.18 5.13
C VAL A 23 -6.89 3.03 5.10
N TRP A 24 -5.76 2.43 5.46
CA TRP A 24 -4.44 3.04 5.30
C TRP A 24 -3.67 2.37 4.16
N CYS A 25 -2.99 3.19 3.36
CA CYS A 25 -2.04 2.73 2.37
C CYS A 25 -0.63 2.83 2.96
N ALA A 26 0.10 1.72 2.93
CA ALA A 26 1.51 1.66 3.29
C ALA A 26 2.34 1.32 2.05
N ASP A 27 3.33 2.14 1.73
CA ASP A 27 4.19 1.96 0.56
C ASP A 27 5.67 2.03 0.97
N PHE A 28 6.37 0.92 0.74
CA PHE A 28 7.82 0.82 0.88
C PHE A 28 8.46 0.88 -0.50
N LYS A 29 9.27 1.90 -0.74
CA LYS A 29 9.83 2.16 -2.09
C LYS A 29 11.08 1.36 -2.41
N GLY A 30 11.47 0.44 -1.52
CA GLY A 30 12.77 -0.22 -1.60
C GLY A 30 13.87 0.59 -0.94
N HIS A 31 15.11 0.14 -1.10
CA HIS A 31 16.27 0.83 -0.57
C HIS A 31 17.04 1.54 -1.70
N PHE A 32 17.49 2.76 -1.43
CA PHE A 32 18.37 3.49 -2.35
C PHE A 32 19.40 4.30 -1.58
N THR A 33 20.52 4.57 -2.23
CA THR A 33 21.60 5.39 -1.68
C THR A 33 21.31 6.85 -1.99
N VAL A 34 21.41 7.71 -0.98
CA VAL A 34 21.23 9.16 -1.10
C VAL A 34 22.58 9.86 -1.31
N GLY A 35 22.57 11.17 -1.59
CA GLY A 35 23.74 11.92 -2.06
C GLY A 35 24.96 11.92 -1.12
N ASP A 36 24.78 11.64 0.16
CA ASP A 36 25.84 11.50 1.16
C ASP A 36 26.36 10.05 1.32
N GLY A 37 25.89 9.13 0.47
CA GLY A 37 26.27 7.72 0.52
C GLY A 37 25.51 6.90 1.57
N MET A 38 24.62 7.53 2.35
CA MET A 38 23.79 6.80 3.31
C MET A 38 22.66 6.04 2.59
N ARG A 39 22.17 4.99 3.24
CA ARG A 39 21.05 4.18 2.74
C ARG A 39 19.75 4.75 3.27
N CYS A 40 18.84 5.07 2.37
CA CYS A 40 17.46 5.45 2.68
C CYS A 40 16.54 4.24 2.43
N THR A 41 15.57 4.03 3.30
CA THR A 41 14.58 2.95 3.23
C THR A 41 13.20 3.51 3.50
N PRO A 42 12.65 4.32 2.57
CA PRO A 42 11.51 5.12 2.95
C PRO A 42 10.23 4.31 3.00
N LEU A 43 9.49 4.53 4.08
CA LEU A 43 8.15 4.00 4.31
C LEU A 43 7.19 5.18 4.42
N THR A 44 6.12 5.14 3.62
CA THR A 44 5.04 6.14 3.71
C THR A 44 3.74 5.50 4.15
N ILE A 45 3.06 6.12 5.10
CA ILE A 45 1.73 5.71 5.58
C ILE A 45 0.76 6.84 5.28
N THR A 46 -0.32 6.55 4.55
CA THR A 46 -1.33 7.53 4.16
C THR A 46 -2.73 7.02 4.46
N ASP A 47 -3.61 7.93 4.88
CA ASP A 47 -5.04 7.64 4.95
C ASP A 47 -5.65 7.61 3.54
N ALA A 48 -6.35 6.54 3.19
CA ALA A 48 -6.85 6.35 1.82
C ALA A 48 -8.05 7.26 1.49
N TYR A 49 -8.79 7.73 2.49
CA TYR A 49 -9.92 8.65 2.32
C TYR A 49 -9.43 10.09 2.17
N SER A 50 -8.81 10.63 3.22
CA SER A 50 -8.40 12.02 3.34
C SER A 50 -7.10 12.35 2.62
N ARG A 51 -6.33 11.33 2.20
CA ARG A 51 -4.99 11.46 1.62
C ARG A 51 -3.97 12.11 2.56
N PHE A 52 -4.26 12.12 3.86
CA PHE A 52 -3.36 12.66 4.86
C PHE A 52 -2.13 11.75 5.03
N LEU A 53 -0.94 12.35 5.06
CA LEU A 53 0.31 11.65 5.36
C LEU A 53 0.43 11.45 6.87
N LEU A 54 0.23 10.21 7.30
CA LEU A 54 0.26 9.81 8.71
C LEU A 54 1.70 9.58 9.19
N GLY A 55 2.60 9.16 8.30
CA GLY A 55 4.00 8.92 8.65
C GLY A 55 4.89 8.81 7.41
N CYS A 56 6.14 9.26 7.59
CA CYS A 56 7.23 9.07 6.64
C CYS A 56 8.52 8.82 7.44
N GLU A 57 9.18 7.71 7.14
CA GLU A 57 10.51 7.35 7.64
C GLU A 57 11.50 7.23 6.49
#